data_AF-A0AAE8J385-F1
#
_entry.id   AF-A0AAE8J385-F1
#
_cell.length_a   1.000
_cell.length_b   1.000
_cell.length_c   1.000
_cell.angle_alpha   90.00
_cell.angle_beta   90.00
_cell.angle_gamma   90.00
#
_symmetry.space_group_name_H-M   'P 1'
#
loop_
_entity.id
_entity.type
_entity.pdbx_description
1 polymer ?
#
loop_
_entity_poly.entity_id
_entity_poly.type
_entity_poly.pdbx_seq_one_letter_code
_entity_poly.pdbx_strand_id
1 'polypeptide(L)' 'MIDKKMKIDPNEFALAVVGGTTLPEGDDTKASKTALKRYLSAYMLVEEFNDLEASQFSMLKKADRELLAKALDGMKFD' A
#
# COMPACT_ATOMS: atom_id res chain seq x y z
N MET A 1 -2.10 17.01 13.34
CA MET A 1 -2.33 17.16 11.88
C MET A 1 -2.90 15.84 11.41
N ILE A 2 -4.04 15.87 10.74
CA ILE A 2 -4.92 14.71 10.50
C ILE A 2 -4.19 13.65 9.66
N ASP A 3 -4.23 12.41 10.15
CA ASP A 3 -3.83 11.15 9.52
C ASP A 3 -4.28 11.07 8.05
N LYS A 4 -3.46 11.58 7.13
CA LYS A 4 -3.76 11.53 5.70
C LYS A 4 -3.39 10.13 5.23
N LYS A 5 -4.36 9.20 5.26
CA LYS A 5 -4.20 7.84 4.72
C LYS A 5 -3.61 7.93 3.32
N MET A 6 -2.43 7.35 3.13
CA MET A 6 -1.76 7.36 1.83
C MET A 6 -2.45 6.30 0.97
N LYS A 7 -3.34 6.74 0.08
CA LYS A 7 -3.91 5.89 -0.96
C LYS A 7 -3.16 6.13 -2.26
N ILE A 8 -2.60 5.07 -2.82
CA ILE A 8 -1.88 5.11 -4.09
C ILE A 8 -2.86 4.71 -5.19
N ASP A 9 -2.90 5.44 -6.32
CA ASP A 9 -3.70 5.04 -7.46
C ASP A 9 -3.10 3.77 -8.09
N PRO A 10 -3.84 2.65 -8.16
CA PRO A 10 -3.27 1.39 -8.60
C PRO A 10 -2.81 1.39 -10.06
N ASN A 11 -3.55 2.10 -10.92
CA ASN A 11 -3.24 2.15 -12.35
C ASN A 11 -2.02 3.04 -12.61
N GLU A 12 -1.96 4.24 -12.00
CA GLU A 12 -0.80 5.12 -12.14
C GLU A 12 0.49 4.44 -11.64
N PHE A 13 0.41 3.74 -10.50
CA PHE A 13 1.53 2.96 -9.98
C PHE A 13 1.95 1.84 -10.94
N ALA A 14 1.01 1.02 -11.39
CA ALA A 14 1.30 -0.10 -12.28
C ALA A 14 1.89 0.36 -13.62
N LEU A 15 1.38 1.46 -14.19
CA LEU A 15 1.94 2.08 -15.41
C LEU A 15 3.35 2.61 -15.19
N ALA A 16 3.62 3.27 -14.06
CA ALA A 16 4.97 3.74 -13.73
C ALA A 16 5.97 2.57 -13.60
N VAL A 17 5.56 1.47 -12.97
CA VAL A 17 6.40 0.26 -12.83
C VAL A 17 6.71 -0.38 -14.19
N VAL A 18 5.71 -0.50 -15.06
CA VAL A 18 5.90 -1.04 -16.41
C VAL A 18 6.77 -0.12 -17.26
N GLY A 19 6.52 1.20 -17.23
CA GLY A 19 7.28 2.19 -17.98
C GLY A 19 8.75 2.29 -17.58
N GLY A 20 9.08 1.96 -16.32
CA GLY A 20 10.46 1.87 -15.83
C GLY A 20 11.15 0.51 -16.06
N THR A 21 10.49 -0.45 -16.71
CA THR A 21 11.03 -1.82 -16.89
C THR A 21 11.63 -1.99 -18.28
N THR A 22 12.86 -2.51 -18.36
CA THR A 22 13.45 -2.96 -19.63
C THR A 22 12.74 -4.22 -20.09
N LEU A 23 12.05 -4.15 -21.25
CA LEU A 23 11.37 -5.30 -21.85
C LEU A 23 12.33 -6.11 -22.75
N PRO A 24 12.09 -7.42 -22.94
CA PRO A 24 12.85 -8.23 -23.87
C PRO A 24 12.79 -7.66 -25.30
N GLU A 25 13.94 -7.59 -25.97
CA GLU A 25 14.02 -7.16 -27.38
C GLU A 25 13.65 -8.29 -28.36
N GLY A 26 13.20 -7.92 -29.56
CA GLY A 26 13.10 -8.81 -30.72
C GLY A 26 11.82 -9.66 -30.85
N ASP A 27 10.98 -9.74 -29.82
CA ASP A 27 9.67 -10.41 -29.87
C ASP A 27 8.61 -9.57 -29.14
N ASP A 28 7.81 -8.84 -29.90
CA ASP A 28 6.74 -7.97 -29.39
C ASP A 28 5.68 -8.74 -28.60
N THR A 29 5.42 -10.00 -28.96
CA THR A 29 4.45 -10.83 -28.22
C THR A 29 5.00 -11.16 -26.83
N LYS A 30 6.28 -11.53 -26.75
CA LYS A 30 6.96 -11.82 -25.48
C LYS A 30 7.15 -10.56 -24.64
N ALA A 31 7.47 -9.43 -25.27
CA ALA A 31 7.57 -8.13 -24.61
C ALA A 31 6.22 -7.71 -24.02
N SER A 32 5.14 -7.84 -24.80
CA SER A 32 3.77 -7.51 -24.35
C SER A 32 3.31 -8.40 -23.20
N LYS A 33 3.58 -9.71 -23.26
CA LYS A 33 3.26 -10.64 -22.16
C LYS A 33 4.04 -10.31 -20.88
N THR A 34 5.31 -9.93 -21.02
CA THR A 34 6.15 -9.51 -19.89
C THR A 34 5.62 -8.22 -19.26
N ALA A 35 5.29 -7.22 -20.08
CA ALA A 35 4.71 -5.96 -19.63
C ALA A 35 3.36 -6.18 -18.93
N LEU A 36 2.47 -7.00 -19.52
CA LEU A 36 1.16 -7.32 -18.94
C LEU A 36 1.31 -8.03 -17.58
N LYS A 37 2.19 -9.02 -17.47
CA LYS A 37 2.45 -9.70 -16.20
C LYS A 37 2.92 -8.72 -15.14
N ARG A 38 3.85 -7.82 -15.50
CA ARG A 38 4.39 -6.82 -14.60
C ARG A 38 3.33 -5.82 -14.14
N TYR A 39 2.49 -5.34 -15.07
CA TYR A 39 1.36 -4.46 -14.78
C TYR A 39 0.44 -5.09 -13.73
N LEU A 40 -0.06 -6.30 -14.01
CA LEU A 40 -1.03 -6.98 -13.15
C LEU A 40 -0.45 -7.26 -11.76
N SER A 41 0.82 -7.68 -11.67
CA SER A 41 1.49 -7.88 -10.38
C SER A 41 1.63 -6.58 -9.60
N ALA A 42 2.06 -5.49 -10.26
CA ALA A 42 2.19 -4.19 -9.60
C ALA A 42 0.84 -3.66 -9.10
N TYR A 43 -0.21 -3.81 -9.91
CA TYR A 43 -1.58 -3.42 -9.57
C TYR A 43 -2.10 -4.19 -8.35
N MET A 44 -1.94 -5.51 -8.32
CA MET A 44 -2.35 -6.31 -7.15
C MET A 44 -1.61 -5.89 -5.87
N LEU A 45 -0.29 -5.68 -5.94
CA LEU A 45 0.52 -5.33 -4.76
C LEU A 45 0.12 -3.99 -4.15
N VAL A 46 -0.22 -3.00 -4.99
CA VAL A 46 -0.62 -1.69 -4.50
C VAL A 46 -2.06 -1.67 -3.98
N GLU A 47 -2.95 -2.52 -4.52
CA GLU A 47 -4.26 -2.73 -3.91
C GLU A 47 -4.15 -3.40 -2.53
N GLU A 48 -3.32 -4.45 -2.40
CA GLU A 48 -3.04 -5.08 -1.10
C GLU A 48 -2.45 -4.07 -0.10
N PHE A 49 -1.51 -3.22 -0.55
CA PHE A 49 -0.99 -2.13 0.29
C PHE A 49 -2.09 -1.16 0.73
N ASN A 50 -2.92 -0.70 -0.21
CA ASN A 50 -4.00 0.24 0.08
C ASN A 50 -5.01 -0.35 1.09
N ASP A 51 -5.32 -1.64 0.97
CA ASP A 51 -6.22 -2.35 1.88
C ASP A 51 -5.59 -2.50 3.27
N LEU A 52 -4.31 -2.85 3.34
CA LEU A 52 -3.57 -2.91 4.58
C LEU A 52 -3.52 -1.53 5.26
N GLU A 53 -3.20 -0.47 4.53
CA GLU A 53 -3.17 0.91 5.04
C GLU A 53 -4.54 1.38 5.54
N ALA A 54 -5.62 0.98 4.83
CA ALA A 54 -6.98 1.22 5.30
C ALA A 54 -7.27 0.47 6.60
N SER A 55 -6.75 -0.76 6.75
CA SER A 55 -6.93 -1.66 7.91
C SER A 55 -6.07 -1.32 9.12
N GLN A 56 -4.87 -0.73 8.95
CA GLN A 56 -4.01 -0.30 10.07
C GLN A 56 -4.74 0.70 10.98
N PHE A 57 -5.64 1.52 10.42
CA PHE A 57 -6.52 2.41 11.18
C PHE A 57 -7.80 1.74 11.73
N SER A 58 -8.21 0.57 11.23
CA SER A 58 -9.37 -0.17 11.74
C SER A 58 -9.02 -1.04 12.95
N MET A 59 -7.76 -1.49 13.03
CA MET A 59 -7.28 -2.40 14.08
C MET A 59 -7.03 -1.69 15.42
N LEU A 60 -6.70 -0.39 15.41
CA LEU A 60 -6.74 0.45 16.60
C LEU A 60 -8.06 1.21 16.61
N LYS A 61 -9.08 0.67 17.29
CA LYS A 61 -10.31 1.44 17.52
C LYS A 61 -10.00 2.58 18.49
N LYS A 62 -10.79 3.65 18.42
CA LYS A 62 -10.66 4.80 19.33
C LYS A 62 -10.66 4.36 20.80
N ALA A 63 -11.41 3.31 21.12
CA ALA A 63 -11.45 2.67 22.44
C ALA A 63 -10.09 2.08 22.86
N ASP A 64 -9.35 1.44 21.95
CA ASP A 64 -8.02 0.87 22.25
C ASP A 64 -7.00 1.97 22.47
N ARG A 65 -7.11 3.08 21.72
CA ARG A 65 -6.29 4.29 21.94
C ARG A 65 -6.60 4.97 23.27
N GLU A 66 -7.87 5.05 23.65
CA GLU A 66 -8.31 5.61 24.95
C GLU A 66 -7.88 4.72 26.13
N LEU A 67 -7.93 3.39 25.95
CA LEU A 67 -7.47 2.42 26.95
C LEU A 67 -5.95 2.51 27.15
N LEU A 68 -5.20 2.60 26.05
CA LEU A 68 -3.74 2.76 26.07
C LEU A 68 -3.33 4.08 26.73
N ALA A 69 -4.01 5.18 26.40
CA ALA A 69 -3.77 6.49 27.01
C ALA A 69 -4.03 6.47 28.53
N LYS A 70 -5.14 5.85 28.97
CA LYS A 70 -5.43 5.66 30.41
C LYS A 70 -4.39 4.80 31.13
N ALA A 71 -3.91 3.73 30.50
CA ALA A 71 -2.89 2.87 31.07
C ALA A 71 -1.56 3.61 31.26
N LEU A 72 -1.19 4.48 30.31
CA LEU A 72 0.02 5.29 30.38
C LEU A 72 -0.09 6.45 31.39
N ASP A 73 -1.27 7.08 31.53
CA ASP A 73 -1.50 8.10 32.56
C ASP A 73 -1.47 7.50 33.97
N GLY A 74 -1.96 6.26 34.15
CA GLY A 74 -1.87 5.53 35.41
C GLY A 74 -0.44 5.05 35.76
N MET A 75 0.50 5.11 34.81
CA MET A 75 1.91 4.76 34.99
C MET A 75 2.80 6.00 35.23
N LYS A 76 2.24 7.20 35.38
CA LYS A 76 2.99 8.35 35.93
C LYS A 76 3.35 8.02 37.38
N PHE A 77 4.57 7.54 37.58
CA PHE A 77 5.21 7.40 38.88
C PHE A 77 5.36 8.81 39.49
N ASP A 78 4.89 8.97 40.73
CA ASP A 78 5.39 10.00 41.65
C ASP A 78 6.91 9.83 41.86
#